data_AF-A0A9X3X782-F1
#
_entry.id   AF-A0A9X3X782-F1
#
_cell.length_a   1.000
_cell.length_b   1.000
_cell.length_c   1.000
_cell.angle_alpha   90.00
_cell.angle_beta   90.00
_cell.angle_gamma   90.00
#
_symmetry.space_group_name_H-M   'P 1'
#
loop_
_entity.id
_entity.type
_entity.pdbx_description
1 polymer ?
#
loop_
_entity_poly.entity_id
_entity_poly.type
_entity_poly.pdbx_seq_one_letter_code
_entity_poly.pdbx_strand_id
1 'polypeptide(L)'
;MDASQRRPTAGVRYALERAAEEESGATYRGFAHLPDADLPLEVRVEQTSEGGAEGRANVTARIEGAAVGVDVAGLEKAGAALVKAALRAARDAGRAMPRRIVRWRGPT
;
A
#
# COMPACT_ATOMS: atom_id res chain seq x y z
N MET A 1 -5.67 24.56 -3.01
CA MET A 1 -6.07 23.50 -2.06
C MET A 1 -6.08 22.19 -2.80
N ASP A 2 -5.12 21.31 -2.49
CA ASP A 2 -4.86 20.08 -3.21
C ASP A 2 -5.93 19.03 -2.85
N ALA A 3 -6.70 18.54 -3.83
CA ALA A 3 -7.72 17.50 -3.59
C ALA A 3 -7.09 16.20 -3.04
N SER A 4 -5.77 16.05 -3.15
CA SER A 4 -5.00 14.96 -2.56
C SER A 4 -4.89 15.01 -1.02
N GLN A 5 -5.30 16.10 -0.36
CA GLN A 5 -5.27 16.20 1.12
C GLN A 5 -6.63 16.02 1.79
N ARG A 6 -7.72 15.90 1.02
CA ARG A 6 -9.07 15.77 1.61
C ARG A 6 -9.34 14.33 2.02
N ARG A 7 -9.74 14.18 3.28
CA ARG A 7 -10.30 12.96 3.85
C ARG A 7 -11.46 12.47 2.97
N PRO A 8 -11.54 11.17 2.65
CA PRO A 8 -12.61 10.64 1.80
C PRO A 8 -13.97 10.89 2.46
N THR A 9 -14.99 11.27 1.68
CA THR A 9 -16.38 11.29 2.18
C THR A 9 -17.03 9.90 2.12
N ALA A 10 -16.46 8.98 1.33
CA ALA A 10 -16.83 7.57 1.24
C ALA A 10 -15.63 6.74 0.73
N GLY A 11 -15.62 5.44 1.04
CA GLY A 11 -14.54 4.53 0.64
C GLY A 11 -13.22 4.78 1.38
N VAL A 12 -12.10 4.41 0.77
CA VAL A 12 -10.77 4.46 1.40
C VAL A 12 -9.75 5.08 0.46
N ARG A 13 -8.95 6.00 1.00
CA ARG A 13 -7.77 6.54 0.31
C ARG A 13 -6.50 5.98 0.94
N TYR A 14 -5.74 5.22 0.18
CA TYR A 14 -4.42 4.74 0.58
C TYR A 14 -3.37 5.75 0.15
N ALA A 15 -2.53 6.19 1.07
CA ALA A 15 -1.38 7.05 0.80
C ALA A 15 -0.16 6.46 1.50
N LEU A 16 0.75 5.90 0.71
CA LEU A 16 1.94 5.20 1.18
C LEU A 16 3.18 5.81 0.55
N GLU A 17 4.23 5.95 1.34
CA GLU A 17 5.55 6.39 0.92
C GLU A 17 6.58 5.33 1.29
N ARG A 18 7.56 5.14 0.42
CA ARG A 18 8.64 4.20 0.67
C ARG A 18 9.55 4.78 1.76
N ALA A 19 9.53 4.16 2.93
CA ALA A 19 10.29 4.56 4.10
C ALA A 19 11.71 3.99 4.07
N ALA A 20 11.86 2.75 3.59
CA ALA A 20 13.14 2.09 3.43
C ALA A 20 13.14 1.25 2.15
N GLU A 21 14.29 1.18 1.48
CA GLU A 21 14.55 0.29 0.35
C GLU A 21 15.86 -0.42 0.63
N GLU A 22 15.83 -1.75 0.55
CA GLU A 22 16.96 -2.65 0.77
C GLU A 22 17.08 -3.57 -0.45
N GLU A 23 18.22 -4.23 -0.62
CA GLU A 23 18.44 -5.13 -1.74
C GLU A 23 17.41 -6.28 -1.76
N SER A 24 16.96 -6.71 -0.58
CA SER A 24 15.95 -7.75 -0.38
C SER A 24 14.50 -7.27 -0.48
N GLY A 25 14.23 -5.96 -0.57
CA GLY A 25 12.86 -5.49 -0.41
C GLY A 25 12.65 -3.99 -0.16
N ALA A 26 11.45 -3.63 0.27
CA ALA A 26 11.12 -2.27 0.64
C ALA A 26 10.03 -2.22 1.71
N THR A 27 10.09 -1.20 2.56
CA THR A 27 9.01 -0.90 3.51
C THR A 27 8.31 0.39 3.10
N TYR A 28 7.00 0.30 2.94
CA TYR A 28 6.12 1.44 2.72
C TYR A 28 5.36 1.77 4.00
N ARG A 29 5.26 3.06 4.31
CA ARG A 29 4.50 3.56 5.48
C ARG A 29 3.58 4.68 5.06
N GLY A 30 2.46 4.81 5.76
CA GLY A 30 1.51 5.87 5.53
C GLY A 30 0.17 5.52 6.15
N PHE A 31 -0.92 5.82 5.43
CA PHE A 31 -2.26 5.70 6.00
C PHE A 31 -3.26 5.10 5.02
N ALA A 32 -4.20 4.33 5.59
CA ALA A 32 -5.52 4.11 5.02
C ALA A 32 -6.46 5.16 5.62
N HIS A 33 -6.79 6.18 4.83
CA HIS A 33 -7.75 7.22 5.21
C HIS A 33 -9.16 6.71 4.96
N LEU A 34 -9.97 6.67 6.01
CA LEU A 34 -11.41 6.44 6.00
C LEU A 34 -12.13 7.77 6.22
N PRO A 35 -13.46 7.83 6.03
CA PRO A 35 -14.21 9.03 6.35
C PRO A 35 -14.05 9.47 7.80
N ASP A 36 -14.05 8.51 8.73
CA ASP A 36 -14.07 8.82 10.15
C ASP A 36 -12.72 8.60 10.86
N ALA A 37 -11.77 7.90 10.23
CA ALA A 37 -10.48 7.61 10.84
C ALA A 37 -9.31 7.66 9.85
N ASP A 38 -8.11 7.96 10.36
CA ASP A 38 -6.85 7.72 9.66
C ASP A 38 -6.16 6.55 10.34
N LEU A 39 -5.95 5.47 9.59
CA LEU A 39 -5.33 4.26 10.13
C LEU A 39 -3.90 4.13 9.62
N PRO A 40 -2.88 4.14 10.52
CA PRO A 40 -1.50 3.88 10.15
C PRO A 40 -1.39 2.53 9.45
N LEU A 41 -0.74 2.52 8.29
CA LEU A 41 -0.54 1.34 7.45
C LEU A 41 0.94 1.20 7.14
N GLU A 42 1.51 0.06 7.53
CA GLU A 42 2.83 -0.39 7.09
C GLU A 42 2.66 -1.52 6.07
N VAL A 43 3.40 -1.48 4.97
CA VAL A 43 3.44 -2.56 3.98
C VAL A 43 4.89 -2.95 3.75
N ARG A 44 5.21 -4.22 4.02
CA ARG A 44 6.52 -4.80 3.78
C ARG A 44 6.51 -5.56 2.47
N VAL A 45 7.56 -5.36 1.69
CA VAL A 45 7.79 -6.00 0.39
C VAL A 45 9.09 -6.78 0.50
N GLU A 46 9.03 -8.08 0.25
CA GLU A 46 10.19 -8.96 0.21
C GLU A 46 10.30 -9.51 -1.22
N GLN A 47 11.43 -9.26 -1.87
CA GLN A 47 11.73 -9.79 -3.19
C GLN A 47 12.21 -11.23 -3.05
N THR A 48 11.58 -12.17 -3.77
CA THR A 48 12.07 -13.55 -3.80
C THR A 48 13.13 -13.68 -4.88
N SER A 49 14.36 -14.07 -4.51
CA SER A 49 15.46 -14.32 -5.45
C SER A 49 15.31 -15.63 -6.25
N GLU A 50 14.33 -16.47 -5.92
CA GLU A 50 14.07 -17.74 -6.59
C GLU A 50 13.06 -17.60 -7.75
N GLY A 51 13.55 -17.81 -8.99
CA GLY A 51 12.72 -18.12 -10.16
C GLY A 51 12.71 -17.03 -11.23
N GLY A 52 13.28 -17.33 -12.40
CA GLY A 52 13.54 -16.39 -13.50
C GLY A 52 12.31 -15.62 -14.04
N ALA A 53 12.58 -14.49 -14.70
CA ALA A 53 11.69 -13.54 -15.41
C ALA A 53 10.45 -12.98 -14.64
N GLU A 54 9.97 -13.67 -13.62
CA GLU A 54 8.79 -13.34 -12.83
C GLU A 54 9.19 -13.19 -11.36
N GLY A 55 10.03 -12.21 -11.05
CA GLY A 55 10.35 -11.86 -9.66
C GLY A 55 9.06 -11.65 -8.86
N ARG A 56 8.69 -12.64 -8.04
CA ARG A 56 7.53 -12.58 -7.16
C ARG A 56 7.92 -11.75 -5.94
N ALA A 57 7.07 -10.78 -5.60
CA ALA A 57 7.23 -10.03 -4.36
C ALA A 57 6.20 -10.53 -3.35
N ASN A 58 6.67 -10.96 -2.18
CA ASN A 58 5.82 -11.16 -1.03
C ASN A 58 5.48 -9.78 -0.46
N VAL A 59 4.19 -9.51 -0.28
CA VAL A 59 3.71 -8.20 0.17
C VAL A 59 2.76 -8.42 1.33
N THR A 60 3.13 -7.88 2.49
CA THR A 60 2.40 -8.03 3.75
C THR A 60 2.04 -6.65 4.27
N ALA A 61 0.78 -6.43 4.58
CA ALA A 61 0.27 -5.17 5.13
C ALA A 61 -0.12 -5.35 6.60
N ARG A 62 0.09 -4.30 7.40
CA ARG A 62 -0.27 -4.25 8.81
C ARG A 62 -0.84 -2.90 9.17
N ILE A 63 -1.99 -2.90 9.84
CA ILE A 63 -2.63 -1.72 10.43
C ILE A 63 -2.67 -1.91 11.96
N GLU A 64 -2.30 -0.86 12.68
CA GLU A 64 -2.36 -0.85 14.15
C GLU A 64 -3.29 0.26 14.65
N GLY A 65 -3.93 0.03 15.80
CA GLY A 65 -4.76 1.03 16.47
C GLY A 65 -6.14 1.29 15.85
N ALA A 66 -6.66 0.35 15.05
CA ALA A 66 -8.01 0.47 14.52
C ALA A 66 -9.08 0.28 15.61
N ALA A 67 -10.15 1.07 15.53
CA ALA A 67 -11.31 0.94 16.41
C ALA A 67 -12.05 -0.38 16.16
N VAL A 68 -12.81 -0.83 17.16
CA VAL A 68 -13.67 -2.01 17.06
C VAL A 68 -14.72 -1.79 15.95
N GLY A 69 -14.91 -2.80 15.10
CA GLY A 69 -15.87 -2.77 13.99
C GLY A 69 -15.30 -2.30 12.65
N VAL A 70 -14.03 -1.89 12.60
CA VAL A 70 -13.32 -1.66 11.34
C VAL A 70 -12.85 -2.99 10.75
N ASP A 71 -13.12 -3.23 9.45
CA ASP A 71 -12.59 -4.38 8.71
C ASP A 71 -11.09 -4.20 8.39
N VAL A 72 -10.25 -4.38 9.42
CA VAL A 72 -8.79 -4.25 9.30
C VAL A 72 -8.22 -5.22 8.28
N ALA A 73 -8.68 -6.47 8.30
CA ALA A 73 -8.18 -7.51 7.39
C ALA A 73 -8.48 -7.18 5.92
N GLY A 74 -9.68 -6.67 5.63
CA GLY A 74 -10.03 -6.17 4.30
C GLY A 74 -9.16 -4.99 3.86
N LEU A 75 -8.92 -4.04 4.76
CA LEU A 75 -8.07 -2.87 4.50
C LEU A 75 -6.61 -3.25 4.23
N GLU A 76 -6.05 -4.15 5.03
CA GLU A 76 -4.70 -4.69 4.87
C GLU A 76 -4.56 -5.45 3.55
N LYS A 77 -5.50 -6.34 3.23
CA LYS A 77 -5.53 -7.08 1.97
C LYS A 77 -5.57 -6.15 0.76
N ALA A 78 -6.42 -5.11 0.81
CA ALA A 78 -6.50 -4.11 -0.24
C ALA A 78 -5.22 -3.26 -0.34
N GLY A 79 -4.62 -2.88 0.78
CA GLY A 79 -3.33 -2.17 0.83
C GLY A 79 -2.18 -2.98 0.21
N ALA A 80 -2.05 -4.26 0.58
CA ALA A 80 -1.05 -5.17 0.01
C ALA A 80 -1.25 -5.36 -1.50
N ALA A 81 -2.51 -5.53 -1.95
CA ALA A 81 -2.82 -5.66 -3.37
C ALA A 81 -2.46 -4.41 -4.19
N LEU A 82 -2.69 -3.21 -3.62
CA LEU A 82 -2.32 -1.94 -4.25
C LEU A 82 -0.80 -1.80 -4.43
N VAL A 83 -0.03 -2.12 -3.39
CA VAL A 83 1.44 -2.10 -3.47
C VAL A 83 1.93 -3.12 -4.49
N LYS A 84 1.43 -4.36 -4.44
CA LYS A 84 1.76 -5.41 -5.42
C LYS A 84 1.49 -4.97 -6.87
N ALA A 85 0.34 -4.35 -7.13
CA ALA A 85 -0.01 -3.84 -8.46
C ALA A 85 0.91 -2.68 -8.90
N ALA A 86 1.26 -1.77 -7.99
CA ALA A 86 2.17 -0.66 -8.29
C ALA A 86 3.60 -1.14 -8.60
N LEU A 87 4.09 -2.13 -7.84
CA LEU A 87 5.39 -2.78 -8.10
C LEU A 87 5.40 -3.47 -9.46
N ARG A 88 4.36 -4.25 -9.77
CA ARG A 88 4.22 -4.90 -11.08
C ARG A 88 4.23 -3.87 -12.21
N ALA A 89 3.45 -2.79 -12.09
CA ALA A 89 3.41 -1.74 -13.10
C ALA A 89 4.76 -1.03 -13.29
N ALA A 90 5.49 -0.78 -12.21
CA ALA A 90 6.84 -0.20 -12.29
C ALA A 90 7.81 -1.13 -13.02
N ARG A 91 7.80 -2.42 -12.67
CA ARG A 91 8.61 -3.46 -13.31
C ARG A 91 8.29 -3.59 -14.79
N ASP A 92 7.01 -3.69 -15.14
CA ASP A 92 6.55 -3.82 -16.54
C ASP A 92 6.94 -2.58 -17.37
N ALA A 93 7.13 -1.42 -16.72
CA ALA A 93 7.65 -0.19 -17.34
C ALA A 93 9.18 -0.04 -17.28
N GLY A 94 9.92 -1.03 -16.77
CA GLY A 94 11.37 -0.96 -16.60
C GLY A 94 11.85 0.10 -15.59
N ARG A 95 11.00 0.47 -14.63
CA ARG A 95 11.29 1.49 -13.61
C ARG A 95 11.62 0.86 -12.27
N ALA A 96 12.40 1.60 -11.48
CA ALA A 96 12.60 1.29 -10.06
C ALA A 96 11.27 1.28 -9.29
N MET A 97 11.27 0.69 -8.09
CA MET A 97 10.09 0.66 -7.24
C MET A 97 9.53 2.09 -7.03
N PRO A 98 8.20 2.26 -6.94
CA PRO A 98 7.63 3.59 -6.74
C PRO A 98 8.06 4.19 -5.39
N ARG A 99 8.42 5.47 -5.37
CA ARG A 99 8.68 6.18 -4.10
C ARG A 99 7.39 6.48 -3.33
N ARG A 100 6.28 6.67 -4.04
CA ARG A 100 4.97 7.05 -3.47
C ARG A 100 3.82 6.36 -4.20
N ILE A 101 2.85 5.87 -3.44
CA ILE A 101 1.67 5.16 -3.93
C ILE A 101 0.44 5.82 -3.30
N VAL A 102 -0.39 6.48 -4.11
CA VAL A 102 -1.65 7.09 -3.67
C VAL A 102 -2.79 6.56 -4.53
N ARG A 103 -3.77 5.91 -3.91
CA ARG A 103 -4.90 5.30 -4.62
C ARG A 103 -6.21 5.41 -3.83
N TRP A 104 -7.28 5.70 -4.56
CA TRP A 104 -8.65 5.72 -4.07
C TRP A 104 -9.31 4.36 -4.33
N ARG A 105 -10.08 3.88 -3.35
CA ARG A 105 -10.99 2.74 -3.47
C ARG A 105 -12.38 3.23 -3.07
N GLY A 106 -13.33 3.15 -4.00
CA GLY A 106 -14.72 3.51 -3.72
C GLY A 106 -15.35 2.54 -2.70
N PRO A 107 -16.52 2.90 -2.14
CA PRO A 107 -17.32 1.96 -1.35
C PRO A 107 -17.65 0.75 -2.23
N THR A 108 -17.36 -0.45 -1.74
CA THR A 108 -17.79 -1.72 -2.33
C THR A 108 -19.21 -2.05 -1.94
#